data_AF-A0A7V4A0H1-F1
#
_entry.id   AF-A0A7V4A0H1-F1
#
_cell.length_a   1.000
_cell.length_b   1.000
_cell.length_c   1.000
_cell.angle_alpha   90.00
_cell.angle_beta   90.00
_cell.angle_gamma   90.00
#
_symmetry.space_group_name_H-M   'P 1'
#
loop_
_entity.id
_entity.type
_entity.pdbx_description
1 polymer ?
#
loop_
_entity_poly.entity_id
_entity_poly.type
_entity_poly.pdbx_seq_one_letter_code
_entity_poly.pdbx_strand_id
1 'polypeptide(L)'
;PEAESWLAETRKELHRLRRLLAQGLRRMGLEVRESPANFLLVRVGKATEVAKALREQGIRVRDATSFGLGEWLRLSAQREEAIQALLQALKEVLARVH
;
A
#
# COMPACT_ATOMS: atom_id res chain seq x y z
N PRO A 1 5.00 -29.42 -14.19
CA PRO A 1 5.23 -29.73 -12.75
C PRO A 1 4.26 -28.91 -11.88
N GLU A 2 3.73 -29.50 -10.80
CA GLU A 2 2.74 -28.90 -9.89
C GLU A 2 3.16 -27.51 -9.35
N ALA A 3 4.46 -27.29 -9.16
CA ALA A 3 5.06 -26.03 -8.78
C ALA A 3 4.84 -24.88 -9.80
N GLU A 4 4.80 -25.16 -11.10
CA GLU A 4 4.58 -24.13 -12.14
C GLU A 4 3.13 -23.67 -12.18
N SER A 5 2.17 -24.56 -11.91
CA SER A 5 0.75 -24.23 -11.82
C SER A 5 0.47 -23.33 -10.61
N TRP A 6 1.02 -23.69 -9.45
CA TRP A 6 0.92 -22.89 -8.21
C TRP A 6 1.54 -21.48 -8.38
N LEU A 7 2.68 -21.38 -9.08
CA LEU A 7 3.32 -20.10 -9.39
C LEU A 7 2.45 -19.21 -10.31
N ALA A 8 1.80 -19.81 -11.31
CA ALA A 8 0.95 -19.08 -12.25
C ALA A 8 -0.33 -18.55 -11.58
N GLU A 9 -0.97 -19.36 -10.73
CA GLU A 9 -2.16 -18.96 -9.97
C GLU A 9 -1.85 -17.88 -8.91
N THR A 10 -0.75 -18.05 -8.17
CA THR A 10 -0.27 -17.07 -7.19
C THR A 10 0.04 -15.72 -7.84
N ARG A 11 0.61 -15.73 -9.06
CA ARG A 11 0.90 -14.50 -9.82
C ARG A 11 -0.38 -13.78 -10.23
N LYS A 12 -1.42 -14.50 -10.69
CA LYS A 12 -2.72 -13.90 -11.06
C LYS A 12 -3.36 -13.21 -9.87
N GLU A 13 -3.37 -13.87 -8.71
CA GLU A 13 -3.96 -13.30 -7.50
C GLU A 13 -3.17 -12.09 -7.00
N LEU A 14 -1.83 -12.16 -6.99
CA LEU A 14 -1.00 -11.02 -6.62
C LEU A 14 -1.25 -9.80 -7.53
N HIS A 15 -1.40 -10.01 -8.85
CA HIS A 15 -1.76 -8.93 -9.77
C HIS A 15 -3.16 -8.36 -9.49
N ARG A 16 -4.13 -9.20 -9.13
CA ARG A 16 -5.47 -8.76 -8.74
C ARG A 16 -5.43 -7.88 -7.49
N LEU A 17 -4.78 -8.36 -6.43
CA LEU A 17 -4.64 -7.64 -5.16
C LEU A 17 -3.87 -6.33 -5.32
N ARG A 18 -2.80 -6.33 -6.13
CA ARG A 18 -2.05 -5.11 -6.44
C ARG A 18 -2.92 -4.07 -7.15
N ARG A 19 -3.73 -4.49 -8.13
CA ARG A 19 -4.69 -3.60 -8.81
C ARG A 19 -5.73 -3.05 -7.84
N LEU A 20 -6.26 -3.89 -6.95
CA LEU A 20 -7.24 -3.48 -5.95
C LEU A 20 -6.68 -2.38 -5.05
N LEU A 21 -5.46 -2.59 -4.51
CA LEU A 21 -4.77 -1.59 -3.68
C LEU A 21 -4.53 -0.29 -4.45
N ALA A 22 -3.96 -0.37 -5.67
CA ALA A 22 -3.66 0.81 -6.47
C ALA A 22 -4.91 1.63 -6.81
N GLN A 23 -6.02 0.97 -7.18
CA GLN A 23 -7.29 1.64 -7.46
C GLN A 23 -7.89 2.27 -6.20
N GLY A 24 -7.82 1.59 -5.05
CA GLY A 24 -8.27 2.15 -3.78
C GLY A 24 -7.57 3.45 -3.43
N LEU A 25 -6.24 3.47 -3.54
CA LEU A 25 -5.42 4.66 -3.28
C LEU A 25 -5.70 5.78 -4.28
N ARG A 26 -5.84 5.47 -5.57
CA ARG A 26 -6.18 6.46 -6.61
C ARG A 26 -7.57 7.08 -6.38
N ARG A 27 -8.56 6.30 -5.94
CA ARG A 27 -9.90 6.81 -5.59
C ARG A 27 -9.88 7.78 -4.41
N MET A 28 -8.86 7.71 -3.56
CA MET A 28 -8.63 8.69 -2.49
C MET A 28 -7.96 9.98 -2.99
N GLY A 29 -7.63 10.08 -4.29
CA GLY A 29 -6.92 11.22 -4.87
C GLY A 29 -5.40 11.17 -4.67
N LEU A 30 -4.84 10.04 -4.22
CA LEU A 30 -3.41 9.92 -3.96
C LEU A 30 -2.61 9.60 -5.22
N GLU A 31 -1.41 10.19 -5.32
CA GLU A 31 -0.44 9.84 -6.36
C GLU A 31 0.12 8.44 -6.07
N VAL A 32 -0.04 7.51 -7.02
CA VAL A 32 0.41 6.12 -6.90
C VAL A 32 1.44 5.82 -7.99
N ARG A 33 2.64 5.40 -7.58
CA ARG A 33 3.68 4.89 -8.47
C ARG A 33 3.78 3.40 -8.37
N GLU A 34 3.54 2.75 -9.50
CA GLU A 34 3.62 1.32 -9.66
C GLU A 34 4.98 0.93 -10.23
N SER A 35 5.54 -0.19 -9.77
CA SER A 35 6.72 -0.81 -10.36
C SER A 35 6.45 -2.29 -10.66
N PRO A 36 7.32 -3.00 -11.41
CA PRO A 36 7.21 -4.45 -11.56
C PRO A 36 7.34 -5.21 -10.24
N ALA A 37 7.80 -4.58 -9.16
CA ALA A 37 7.94 -5.20 -7.86
C ALA A 37 6.58 -5.48 -7.18
N ASN A 38 6.63 -6.28 -6.11
CA ASN A 38 5.47 -6.67 -5.30
C ASN A 38 4.98 -5.56 -4.35
N PHE A 39 5.40 -4.32 -4.60
CA PHE A 39 5.01 -3.14 -3.83
C PHE A 39 4.74 -1.95 -4.74
N LEU A 40 3.96 -1.01 -4.23
CA LEU A 40 3.71 0.30 -4.83
C LEU A 40 4.14 1.40 -3.87
N LEU A 41 4.41 2.57 -4.44
CA LEU A 41 4.65 3.79 -3.68
C LEU A 41 3.40 4.67 -3.75
N VAL A 42 3.03 5.27 -2.63
CA VAL A 42 1.95 6.26 -2.57
C VAL A 42 2.42 7.53 -1.87
N ARG A 43 2.12 8.69 -2.46
CA ARG A 43 2.47 9.99 -1.89
C ARG A 43 1.43 10.40 -0.86
N VAL A 44 1.88 10.65 0.37
CA VAL A 44 1.05 11.02 1.53
C VAL A 44 1.51 12.30 2.22
N GLY A 45 2.52 13.00 1.68
CA GLY A 45 3.04 14.26 2.23
C GLY A 45 3.97 14.03 3.43
N LYS A 46 3.45 13.65 4.60
CA LYS A 46 4.26 13.43 5.82
C LYS A 46 4.41 11.94 6.12
N ALA A 47 5.24 11.22 5.35
CA ALA A 47 5.24 9.75 5.37
C ALA A 47 5.50 9.13 6.76
N THR A 48 6.46 9.66 7.52
CA THR A 48 6.76 9.14 8.87
C THR A 48 5.62 9.38 9.85
N GLU A 49 4.98 10.55 9.81
CA GLU A 49 3.83 10.87 10.67
C GLU A 49 2.64 9.97 10.33
N VAL A 50 2.32 9.84 9.04
CA VAL A 50 1.25 8.95 8.56
C VAL A 50 1.55 7.49 8.93
N ALA A 51 2.79 7.01 8.75
CA ALA A 51 3.18 5.65 9.12
C ALA A 51 3.05 5.39 10.62
N LYS A 52 3.38 6.37 11.47
CA LYS A 52 3.22 6.28 12.93
C LYS A 52 1.74 6.22 13.30
N ALA A 53 0.92 7.11 12.74
CA ALA A 53 -0.52 7.15 12.99
C ALA A 53 -1.24 5.87 12.54
N LEU A 54 -0.86 5.29 11.39
CA LEU A 54 -1.36 3.98 10.95
C LEU A 54 -0.96 2.86 11.91
N ARG A 55 0.27 2.92 12.45
CA ARG A 55 0.75 1.93 13.42
C ARG A 55 -0.06 1.95 14.71
N GLU A 56 -0.51 3.12 15.16
CA GLU A 56 -1.40 3.27 16.32
C GLU A 56 -2.76 2.59 16.09
N GLN A 57 -3.21 2.47 14.84
CA GLN A 57 -4.40 1.71 14.43
C GLN A 57 -4.10 0.22 14.10
N GLY A 58 -2.90 -0.28 14.44
CA GLY A 58 -2.50 -1.66 14.19
C GLY A 58 -2.04 -1.96 12.77
N ILE A 59 -1.90 -0.95 11.90
CA ILE A 59 -1.51 -1.11 10.49
C ILE A 59 -0.06 -0.70 10.31
N ARG A 60 0.78 -1.68 9.94
CA ARG A 60 2.21 -1.46 9.75
C ARG A 60 2.54 -1.24 8.27
N VAL A 61 3.03 -0.04 7.97
CA VAL A 61 3.56 0.33 6.65
C VAL A 61 5.05 0.68 6.74
N ARG A 62 5.70 0.84 5.59
CA ARG A 62 7.08 1.34 5.51
C ARG A 62 7.05 2.73 4.91
N ASP A 63 7.62 3.72 5.59
CA ASP A 63 7.99 4.96 4.93
C ASP A 63 9.22 4.74 4.03
N ALA A 64 9.41 5.62 3.04
CA ALA A 64 10.54 5.60 2.12
C ALA A 64 11.57 6.71 2.45
N THR A 65 11.58 7.21 3.69
CA THR A 65 12.48 8.30 4.11
C THR A 65 13.95 7.94 3.94
N SER A 66 14.33 6.69 4.20
CA SER A 66 15.70 6.18 4.01
C SER A 66 16.19 6.25 2.57
N PHE A 67 15.29 6.48 1.60
CA PHE A 67 15.59 6.65 0.17
C PHE A 67 15.46 8.11 -0.29
N GLY A 68 15.33 9.07 0.64
CA GLY A 68 15.07 10.48 0.32
C GLY A 68 13.63 10.78 -0.12
N LEU A 69 12.72 9.80 -0.02
CA LEU A 69 11.32 9.93 -0.43
C LEU A 69 10.41 10.15 0.79
N GLY A 70 10.64 11.25 1.51
CA GLY A 70 9.96 11.54 2.79
C GLY A 70 8.45 11.78 2.70
N GLU A 71 7.92 11.95 1.48
CA GLU A 71 6.49 12.06 1.24
C GLU A 71 5.82 10.74 0.85
N TRP A 72 6.58 9.64 0.75
CA TRP A 72 6.11 8.39 0.16
C TRP A 72 6.08 7.23 1.16
N LEU A 73 5.01 6.44 1.09
CA LEU A 73 4.92 5.13 1.72
C LEU A 73 5.13 4.03 0.70
N ARG A 74 5.77 2.94 1.13
CA ARG A 74 5.88 1.68 0.40
C ARG A 74 4.88 0.67 0.94
N LEU A 75 3.94 0.27 0.09
CA LEU A 75 2.86 -0.64 0.42
C LEU A 75 2.96 -1.93 -0.39
N SER A 76 2.89 -3.07 0.29
CA SER A 76 2.82 -4.39 -0.36
C SER A 76 1.37 -4.75 -0.65
N ALA A 77 1.12 -5.45 -1.75
CA ALA A 77 -0.18 -6.06 -1.97
C ALA A 77 -0.40 -7.18 -0.94
N GLN A 78 -1.45 -7.06 -0.14
CA GLN A 78 -1.85 -8.02 0.89
C GLN A 78 -3.20 -8.64 0.52
N ARG A 79 -3.72 -9.55 1.34
CA ARG A 79 -5.10 -10.04 1.21
C ARG A 79 -6.10 -8.88 1.20
N GLU A 80 -7.24 -9.11 0.58
CA GLU A 80 -8.26 -8.09 0.33
C GLU A 80 -8.75 -7.40 1.61
N GLU A 81 -8.93 -8.14 2.70
CA GLU A 81 -9.38 -7.61 3.99
C GLU A 81 -8.34 -6.63 4.58
N ALA A 82 -7.05 -6.95 4.42
CA ALA A 82 -5.96 -6.09 4.86
C ALA A 82 -5.84 -4.83 3.99
N ILE A 83 -6.13 -4.94 2.68
CA ILE A 83 -6.20 -3.78 1.79
C ILE A 83 -7.35 -2.86 2.21
N GLN A 84 -8.52 -3.41 2.47
CA GLN A 84 -9.68 -2.61 2.91
C GLN A 84 -9.40 -1.90 4.24
N ALA A 85 -8.85 -2.62 5.23
CA ALA A 85 -8.45 -2.05 6.51
C ALA A 85 -7.42 -0.92 6.34
N LEU A 86 -6.41 -1.13 5.50
CA LEU A 86 -5.40 -0.12 5.18
C LEU A 86 -6.01 1.14 4.55
N LEU A 87 -6.90 0.98 3.56
CA LEU A 87 -7.52 2.11 2.87
C LEU A 87 -8.41 2.94 3.81
N GLN A 88 -9.18 2.27 4.67
CA GLN A 88 -10.03 2.91 5.66
C GLN A 88 -9.18 3.72 6.66
N ALA A 89 -8.19 3.07 7.28
CA ALA A 89 -7.28 3.70 8.23
C ALA A 89 -6.51 4.88 7.62
N LEU A 90 -6.01 4.71 6.39
CA LEU A 90 -5.27 5.76 5.70
C LEU A 90 -6.15 6.99 5.45
N LYS A 91 -7.43 6.80 5.10
CA LYS A 91 -8.37 7.91 4.91
C LYS A 91 -8.56 8.70 6.22
N GLU A 92 -8.74 8.02 7.33
CA GLU A 92 -8.90 8.64 8.65
C GLU A 92 -7.63 9.38 9.10
N VAL A 93 -6.46 8.75 8.92
CA VAL A 93 -5.17 9.35 9.28
C VAL A 93 -4.89 10.59 8.45
N LEU A 94 -5.12 10.55 7.13
CA LEU A 94 -4.88 11.70 6.26
C LEU A 94 -5.79 12.89 6.60
N ALA A 95 -7.03 12.65 7.04
CA ALA A 95 -7.94 13.70 7.49
C ALA A 95 -7.54 14.33 8.84
N ARG A 96 -6.61 13.72 9.58
CA ARG A 96 -6.11 14.21 10.88
C ARG A 96 -4.73 14.86 10.78
N VAL A 97 -3.89 14.38 9.87
CA VAL A 97 -2.48 14.82 9.71
C VAL A 97 -2.38 16.02 8.75
N HIS A 98 -3.36 16.19 7.86
CA HIS A 98 -3.51 17.34 6.95
C HIS A 98 -4.68 18.20 7.38
#